data_AF-A0A9E4H4U8-F1
#
_entry.id   AF-A0A9E4H4U8-F1
#
_cell.length_a   1.000
_cell.length_b   1.000
_cell.length_c   1.000
_cell.angle_alpha   90.00
_cell.angle_beta   90.00
_cell.angle_gamma   90.00
#
_symmetry.space_group_name_H-M   'P 1'
#
loop_
_entity.id
_entity.type
_entity.pdbx_description
1 polymer ?
#
loop_
_entity_poly.entity_id
_entity_poly.type
_entity_poly.pdbx_seq_one_letter_code
_entity_poly.pdbx_strand_id
1 'polypeptide(L)'
;MNRSFIDLIGREPLDVEMDYYVDYLKINDSSFESRDSMIVVLMTDTQPRPEEGSYKEACHQRIYDLAKARFLEGVSDAQVQSEIGILAFALQIDSLNGDYAGSSETLRKMRKLQSVIDCRLDYQNDSIELDSVCARMIDNSIYDFINMNTFNFVNASFDNLFWRYLTEAEFRAGYDMIESNQSQIIFGGSGTNKEDYIDILVRQREFYEGNIVWAYTTLMARDPSTLELADMMNHFWYDHDFQRVQRKIIRTDDYAGF
;
A
#
# COMPACT_ATOMS: atom_id res chain seq x y z
N MET A 1 -4.31 6.39 22.98
CA MET A 1 -5.48 5.56 22.60
C MET A 1 -6.18 6.10 21.37
N ASN A 2 -6.73 7.32 21.37
CA ASN A 2 -7.39 7.92 20.17
C ASN A 2 -6.51 7.84 18.92
N ARG A 3 -5.22 8.16 19.07
CA ARG A 3 -4.22 8.05 18.00
C ARG A 3 -4.19 6.65 17.38
N SER A 4 -4.20 5.58 18.18
CA SER A 4 -4.20 4.20 17.69
C SER A 4 -5.45 3.87 16.87
N PHE A 5 -6.62 4.38 17.25
CA PHE A 5 -7.85 4.22 16.46
C PHE A 5 -7.75 4.96 15.12
N ILE A 6 -7.35 6.23 15.14
CA ILE A 6 -7.22 7.03 13.92
C ILE A 6 -6.19 6.41 12.97
N ASP A 7 -5.03 6.05 13.51
CA ASP A 7 -3.91 5.55 12.71
C ASP A 7 -4.20 4.16 12.13
N LEU A 8 -4.87 3.28 12.88
CA LEU A 8 -5.15 1.90 12.44
C LEU A 8 -6.46 1.75 11.67
N ILE A 9 -7.52 2.45 12.05
CA ILE A 9 -8.87 2.24 11.48
C ILE A 9 -9.49 3.52 10.91
N GLY A 10 -8.78 4.65 10.91
CA GLY A 10 -9.19 5.87 10.20
C GLY A 10 -10.27 6.71 10.88
N ARG A 11 -10.64 6.41 12.14
CA ARG A 11 -11.63 7.19 12.90
C ARG A 11 -11.26 7.30 14.38
N GLU A 12 -11.91 8.22 15.09
CA GLU A 12 -11.87 8.24 16.55
C GLU A 12 -12.66 7.07 17.16
N PRO A 13 -12.32 6.62 18.38
CA PRO A 13 -13.14 5.63 19.08
C PRO A 13 -14.53 6.22 19.40
N LEU A 14 -15.56 5.38 19.34
CA LEU A 14 -16.88 5.72 19.85
C LEU A 14 -16.84 5.88 21.37
N ASP A 15 -17.78 6.62 21.97
CA ASP A 15 -17.82 6.84 23.43
C ASP A 15 -17.73 5.52 24.23
N VAL A 16 -18.46 4.49 23.79
CA VAL A 16 -18.44 3.15 24.43
C VAL A 16 -17.10 2.42 24.26
N GLU A 17 -16.42 2.61 23.13
CA GLU A 17 -15.09 2.04 22.88
C GLU A 17 -14.03 2.78 23.70
N MET A 18 -14.18 4.10 23.80
CA MET A 18 -13.34 4.97 24.59
C MET A 18 -13.40 4.56 26.07
N ASP A 19 -14.59 4.51 26.65
CA ASP A 19 -14.78 4.13 28.05
C ASP A 19 -14.18 2.76 28.34
N TYR A 20 -14.47 1.77 27.50
CA TYR A 20 -13.94 0.41 27.64
C TYR A 20 -12.41 0.38 27.61
N TYR A 21 -11.78 0.97 26.58
CA TYR A 21 -10.33 0.87 26.42
C TYR A 21 -9.55 1.75 27.39
N VAL A 22 -10.10 2.89 27.83
CA VAL A 22 -9.50 3.69 28.91
C VAL A 22 -9.45 2.87 30.19
N ASP A 23 -10.56 2.26 30.59
CA ASP A 23 -10.62 1.47 31.82
C ASP A 23 -9.74 0.22 31.72
N TYR A 24 -9.77 -0.47 30.58
CA TYR A 24 -8.90 -1.61 30.32
C TYR A 24 -7.41 -1.23 30.43
N LEU A 25 -6.97 -0.15 29.78
CA LEU A 25 -5.57 0.27 29.85
C LEU A 25 -5.18 0.74 31.25
N LYS A 26 -6.07 1.41 32.00
CA LYS A 26 -5.78 1.81 33.39
C LYS A 26 -5.63 0.62 34.33
N ILE A 27 -6.53 -0.36 34.24
CA ILE A 27 -6.51 -1.56 35.09
C ILE A 27 -5.25 -2.39 34.85
N ASN A 28 -4.72 -2.36 33.62
CA ASN A 28 -3.52 -3.11 33.23
C ASN A 28 -2.26 -2.21 33.17
N ASP A 29 -2.24 -1.09 33.89
CA ASP A 29 -1.11 -0.15 34.00
C ASP A 29 -0.54 0.34 32.65
N SER A 30 -1.36 0.33 31.61
CA SER A 30 -0.98 0.63 30.23
C SER A 30 0.26 -0.15 29.80
N SER A 31 0.38 -1.39 30.29
CA SER A 31 1.50 -2.27 29.98
C SER A 31 1.64 -2.51 28.49
N PHE A 32 2.83 -2.92 28.07
CA PHE A 32 3.09 -3.28 26.69
C PHE A 32 2.12 -4.35 26.17
N GLU A 33 1.80 -5.34 27.00
CA GLU A 33 0.89 -6.45 26.67
C GLU A 33 -0.55 -5.98 26.51
N SER A 34 -1.01 -5.04 27.34
CA SER A 34 -2.36 -4.49 27.23
C SER A 34 -2.53 -3.65 25.98
N ARG A 35 -1.52 -2.85 25.61
CA ARG A 35 -1.52 -2.09 24.35
C ARG A 35 -1.50 -3.03 23.15
N ASP A 36 -0.63 -4.04 23.16
CA ASP A 36 -0.55 -5.05 22.08
C ASP A 36 -1.89 -5.77 21.90
N SER A 37 -2.54 -6.16 22.99
CA SER A 37 -3.88 -6.80 22.97
C SER A 37 -4.94 -5.90 22.33
N MET A 38 -5.01 -4.62 22.71
CA MET A 38 -5.93 -3.66 22.09
C MET A 38 -5.64 -3.51 20.58
N ILE A 39 -4.37 -3.36 20.20
CA ILE A 39 -3.96 -3.21 18.80
C ILE A 39 -4.37 -4.42 17.97
N VAL A 40 -4.14 -5.64 18.49
CA VAL A 40 -4.55 -6.88 17.82
C VAL A 40 -6.05 -6.89 17.59
N VAL A 41 -6.87 -6.52 18.58
CA VAL A 41 -8.32 -6.43 18.39
C VAL A 41 -8.70 -5.44 17.29
N LEU A 42 -8.07 -4.25 17.24
CA LEU A 42 -8.31 -3.27 16.18
C LEU A 42 -7.88 -3.75 14.78
N MET A 43 -6.94 -4.69 14.68
CA MET A 43 -6.46 -5.21 13.40
C MET A 43 -7.24 -6.43 12.91
N THR A 44 -7.74 -7.27 13.84
CA THR A 44 -8.22 -8.62 13.49
C THR A 44 -9.68 -8.90 13.82
N ASP A 45 -10.34 -8.07 14.64
CA ASP A 45 -11.74 -8.31 15.03
C ASP A 45 -12.69 -8.22 13.83
N THR A 46 -13.46 -9.29 13.61
CA THR A 46 -14.43 -9.41 12.52
C THR A 46 -15.87 -9.19 12.98
N GLN A 47 -16.10 -8.80 14.24
CA GLN A 47 -17.46 -8.56 14.72
C GLN A 47 -18.04 -7.31 14.06
N PRO A 48 -19.21 -7.40 13.42
CA PRO A 48 -19.83 -6.26 12.76
C PRO A 48 -20.35 -5.27 13.81
N ARG A 49 -20.06 -4.00 13.60
CA ARG A 49 -20.61 -2.86 14.34
C ARG A 49 -21.71 -2.21 13.50
N PRO A 50 -22.80 -1.73 14.14
CA PRO A 50 -23.84 -1.01 13.43
C PRO A 50 -23.24 0.13 12.60
N GLU A 51 -23.57 0.17 11.31
CA GLU A 51 -23.20 1.26 10.39
C GLU A 51 -21.69 1.42 10.06
N GLU A 52 -20.80 0.59 10.62
CA GLU A 52 -19.33 0.74 10.44
C GLU A 52 -18.60 -0.52 9.98
N GLY A 53 -19.27 -1.67 9.92
CA GLY A 53 -18.60 -2.95 9.65
C GLY A 53 -17.72 -3.38 10.83
N SER A 54 -16.68 -4.16 10.55
CA SER A 54 -15.75 -4.69 11.56
C SER A 54 -14.45 -3.89 11.65
N TYR A 55 -13.70 -4.04 12.75
CA TYR A 55 -12.39 -3.40 12.86
C TYR A 55 -11.41 -3.94 11.82
N LYS A 56 -11.47 -5.25 11.49
CA LYS A 56 -10.68 -5.81 10.39
C LYS A 56 -10.95 -5.08 9.08
N GLU A 57 -12.22 -4.87 8.71
CA GLU A 57 -12.58 -4.13 7.50
C GLU A 57 -12.06 -2.69 7.52
N ALA A 58 -12.26 -1.97 8.64
CA ALA A 58 -11.79 -0.60 8.77
C ALA A 58 -10.25 -0.49 8.74
N CYS A 59 -9.54 -1.47 9.30
CA CYS A 59 -8.08 -1.52 9.28
C CYS A 59 -7.53 -1.71 7.86
N HIS A 60 -8.13 -2.61 7.08
CA HIS A 60 -7.72 -2.84 5.70
C HIS A 60 -8.12 -1.69 4.78
N GLN A 61 -9.28 -1.05 5.03
CA GLN A 61 -9.66 0.20 4.39
C GLN A 61 -8.62 1.30 4.65
N ARG A 62 -8.15 1.44 5.90
CA ARG A 62 -7.14 2.44 6.26
C ARG A 62 -5.80 2.21 5.52
N ILE A 63 -5.33 0.97 5.43
CA ILE A 63 -4.12 0.64 4.67
C ILE A 63 -4.29 0.98 3.18
N TYR A 64 -5.44 0.62 2.61
CA TYR A 64 -5.79 0.94 1.22
C TYR A 64 -5.81 2.45 0.95
N ASP A 65 -6.42 3.24 1.83
CA ASP A 65 -6.50 4.70 1.68
C ASP A 65 -5.12 5.36 1.83
N LEU A 66 -4.30 4.90 2.77
CA LEU A 66 -2.92 5.37 2.92
C LEU A 66 -2.05 5.00 1.71
N ALA A 67 -2.25 3.81 1.13
CA ALA A 67 -1.56 3.42 -0.10
C ALA A 67 -1.98 4.33 -1.28
N LYS A 68 -3.28 4.59 -1.46
CA LYS A 68 -3.73 5.55 -2.48
C LYS A 68 -3.20 6.96 -2.23
N ALA A 69 -3.11 7.41 -0.98
CA ALA A 69 -2.49 8.70 -0.67
C ALA A 69 -1.01 8.75 -1.07
N ARG A 70 -0.28 7.65 -0.84
CA ARG A 70 1.15 7.53 -1.19
C ARG A 70 1.41 7.46 -2.69
N PHE A 71 0.64 6.66 -3.43
CA PHE A 71 0.93 6.35 -4.84
C PHE A 71 0.03 7.11 -5.83
N LEU A 72 -1.20 7.45 -5.46
CA LEU A 72 -2.23 7.94 -6.38
C LEU A 72 -2.84 9.28 -5.95
N GLU A 73 -2.09 10.08 -5.19
CA GLU A 73 -2.52 11.40 -4.71
C GLU A 73 -3.88 11.39 -3.97
N GLY A 74 -4.24 10.25 -3.36
CA GLY A 74 -5.48 10.11 -2.60
C GLY A 74 -6.74 10.00 -3.45
N VAL A 75 -6.63 9.52 -4.70
CA VAL A 75 -7.78 9.34 -5.59
C VAL A 75 -8.91 8.52 -4.93
N SER A 76 -10.15 8.96 -5.14
CA SER A 76 -11.34 8.25 -4.66
C SER A 76 -11.71 7.08 -5.57
N ASP A 77 -12.35 6.05 -5.02
CA ASP A 77 -12.83 4.91 -5.81
C ASP A 77 -13.85 5.35 -6.86
N ALA A 78 -14.62 6.42 -6.58
CA ALA A 78 -15.55 7.01 -7.54
C ALA A 78 -14.82 7.60 -8.76
N GLN A 79 -13.64 8.22 -8.56
CA GLN A 79 -12.82 8.70 -9.67
C GLN A 79 -12.23 7.52 -10.45
N VAL A 80 -11.71 6.49 -9.79
CA VAL A 80 -11.21 5.28 -10.47
C VAL A 80 -12.32 4.63 -11.31
N GLN A 81 -13.53 4.51 -10.76
CA GLN A 81 -14.71 4.00 -11.48
C GLN A 81 -15.14 4.89 -12.64
N SER A 82 -15.01 6.22 -12.50
CA SER A 82 -15.26 7.16 -13.61
C SER A 82 -14.30 6.91 -14.78
N GLU A 83 -13.01 6.71 -14.51
CA GLU A 83 -12.02 6.38 -15.54
C GLU A 83 -12.31 5.04 -16.20
N ILE A 84 -12.70 4.02 -15.43
CA ILE A 84 -13.16 2.73 -15.96
C ILE A 84 -14.36 2.93 -16.90
N GLY A 85 -15.31 3.80 -16.53
CA GLY A 85 -16.48 4.13 -17.35
C GLY A 85 -16.12 4.79 -18.68
N ILE A 86 -15.14 5.70 -18.68
CA ILE A 86 -14.62 6.36 -19.89
C ILE A 86 -13.99 5.32 -20.82
N LEU A 87 -13.15 4.43 -20.28
CA LEU A 87 -12.52 3.36 -21.05
C LEU A 87 -13.54 2.34 -21.58
N ALA A 88 -14.58 2.03 -20.81
CA ALA A 88 -15.65 1.14 -21.26
C ALA A 88 -16.39 1.69 -22.50
N PHE A 89 -16.60 3.01 -22.54
CA PHE A 89 -17.17 3.67 -23.71
C PHE A 89 -16.22 3.66 -24.91
N ALA A 90 -14.92 3.92 -24.70
CA ALA A 90 -13.91 3.81 -25.75
C ALA A 90 -13.83 2.39 -26.34
N LEU A 91 -13.88 1.37 -25.49
CA LEU A 91 -13.89 -0.04 -25.87
C LEU A 91 -15.07 -0.39 -26.79
N GLN A 92 -16.25 0.17 -26.51
CA GLN A 92 -17.43 -0.01 -27.35
C GLN A 92 -17.22 0.59 -28.75
N ILE A 93 -16.61 1.77 -28.83
CA ILE A 93 -16.29 2.42 -30.12
C ILE A 93 -15.27 1.58 -30.90
N ASP A 94 -14.18 1.16 -30.27
CA ASP A 94 -13.14 0.33 -30.90
C ASP A 94 -13.73 -0.97 -31.46
N SER A 95 -14.61 -1.61 -30.69
CA SER A 95 -15.32 -2.82 -31.12
C SER A 95 -16.23 -2.58 -32.32
N LEU A 96 -16.91 -1.42 -32.40
CA LEU A 96 -17.77 -1.08 -33.54
C LEU A 96 -16.96 -0.77 -34.80
N ASN A 97 -15.76 -0.22 -34.62
CA ASN A 97 -14.83 0.11 -35.71
C ASN A 97 -13.98 -1.09 -36.16
N GLY A 98 -14.03 -2.22 -35.44
CA GLY A 98 -13.24 -3.41 -35.73
C GLY A 98 -11.76 -3.31 -35.34
N ASP A 99 -11.41 -2.38 -34.46
CA ASP A 99 -10.05 -2.23 -33.94
C ASP A 99 -9.82 -3.17 -32.74
N TYR A 100 -9.45 -4.42 -33.04
CA TYR A 100 -9.17 -5.43 -32.02
C TYR A 100 -7.93 -5.11 -31.17
N ALA A 101 -6.96 -4.39 -31.72
CA ALA A 101 -5.73 -4.05 -31.00
C ALA A 101 -6.00 -2.96 -29.96
N GLY A 102 -6.68 -1.87 -30.36
CA GLY A 102 -7.14 -0.82 -29.45
C GLY A 102 -8.06 -1.37 -28.35
N SER A 103 -9.02 -2.22 -28.75
CA SER A 103 -9.93 -2.91 -27.83
C SER A 103 -9.19 -3.72 -26.75
N SER A 104 -8.15 -4.46 -27.14
CA SER A 104 -7.35 -5.27 -26.20
C SER A 104 -6.58 -4.41 -25.19
N GLU A 105 -5.98 -3.31 -25.65
CA GLU A 105 -5.24 -2.40 -24.77
C GLU A 105 -6.16 -1.66 -23.80
N THR A 106 -7.32 -1.19 -24.28
CA THR A 106 -8.35 -0.57 -23.44
C THR A 106 -8.84 -1.52 -22.35
N LEU A 107 -9.09 -2.79 -22.70
CA LEU A 107 -9.47 -3.83 -21.73
C LEU A 107 -8.38 -4.07 -20.67
N ARG A 108 -7.10 -4.07 -21.08
CA ARG A 108 -5.97 -4.20 -20.15
C ARG A 108 -5.93 -3.05 -19.14
N LYS A 109 -6.10 -1.80 -19.60
CA LYS A 109 -6.15 -0.61 -18.72
C LYS A 109 -7.31 -0.68 -17.73
N MET A 110 -8.50 -1.08 -18.19
CA MET A 110 -9.67 -1.25 -17.31
C MET A 110 -9.41 -2.29 -16.22
N ARG A 111 -8.81 -3.43 -16.56
CA ARG A 111 -8.47 -4.48 -15.58
C ARG A 111 -7.49 -3.98 -14.52
N LYS A 112 -6.50 -3.18 -14.93
CA LYS A 112 -5.52 -2.58 -14.02
C LYS A 112 -6.15 -1.55 -13.07
N LEU A 113 -7.08 -0.73 -13.55
CA LEU A 113 -7.84 0.17 -12.67
C LEU A 113 -8.76 -0.59 -11.72
N GLN A 114 -9.41 -1.65 -12.21
CA GLN A 114 -10.25 -2.49 -11.36
C GLN A 114 -9.43 -3.20 -10.29
N SER A 115 -8.21 -3.65 -10.61
CA SER A 115 -7.34 -4.32 -9.64
C SER A 115 -6.92 -3.40 -8.49
N VAL A 116 -6.82 -2.08 -8.71
CA VAL A 116 -6.63 -1.08 -7.65
C VAL A 116 -7.78 -1.15 -6.65
N ILE A 117 -9.03 -1.17 -7.12
CA ILE A 117 -10.21 -1.23 -6.22
C ILE A 117 -10.28 -2.59 -5.51
N ASP A 118 -10.05 -3.67 -6.25
CA ASP A 118 -10.18 -5.03 -5.73
C ASP A 118 -9.09 -5.39 -4.71
N CYS A 119 -7.91 -4.75 -4.78
CA CYS A 119 -6.78 -5.07 -3.91
C CYS A 119 -7.09 -4.92 -2.42
N ARG A 120 -8.03 -4.04 -2.05
CA ARG A 120 -8.48 -3.89 -0.66
C ARG A 120 -9.07 -5.19 -0.12
N LEU A 121 -10.02 -5.78 -0.87
CA LEU A 121 -10.67 -7.03 -0.48
C LEU A 121 -9.72 -8.21 -0.60
N ASP A 122 -8.89 -8.25 -1.64
CA ASP A 122 -7.89 -9.30 -1.81
C ASP A 122 -6.91 -9.31 -0.63
N TYR A 123 -6.45 -8.14 -0.18
CA TYR A 123 -5.55 -8.00 0.97
C TYR A 123 -6.27 -8.36 2.28
N GLN A 124 -7.50 -7.89 2.48
CA GLN A 124 -8.33 -8.24 3.65
C GLN A 124 -8.58 -9.74 3.79
N ASN A 125 -8.72 -10.45 2.66
CA ASN A 125 -8.93 -11.88 2.60
C ASN A 125 -7.61 -12.69 2.58
N ASP A 126 -6.47 -12.04 2.85
CA ASP A 126 -5.15 -12.68 2.89
C ASP A 126 -4.81 -13.39 1.56
N SER A 127 -5.39 -12.93 0.45
CA SER A 127 -5.22 -13.50 -0.91
C SER A 127 -4.04 -12.89 -1.65
N ILE A 128 -3.59 -11.71 -1.20
CA ILE A 128 -2.39 -11.03 -1.66
C ILE A 128 -1.67 -10.43 -0.46
N GLU A 129 -0.40 -10.08 -0.64
CA GLU A 129 0.41 -9.39 0.36
C GLU A 129 0.60 -7.91 -0.03
N LEU A 130 1.32 -7.15 0.80
CA LEU A 130 1.51 -5.70 0.60
C LEU A 130 2.25 -5.39 -0.72
N ASP A 131 3.18 -6.25 -1.14
CA ASP A 131 3.90 -6.15 -2.42
C ASP A 131 2.94 -6.04 -3.61
N SER A 132 1.91 -6.88 -3.62
CA SER A 132 0.87 -6.94 -4.64
C SER A 132 -0.08 -5.74 -4.57
N VAL A 133 -0.37 -5.24 -3.36
CA VAL A 133 -1.12 -3.98 -3.18
C VAL A 133 -0.32 -2.84 -3.82
N CYS A 134 0.96 -2.67 -3.47
CA CYS A 134 1.82 -1.62 -4.02
C CYS A 134 2.03 -1.77 -5.53
N ALA A 135 2.19 -2.99 -6.05
CA ALA A 135 2.32 -3.24 -7.48
C ALA A 135 1.08 -2.75 -8.25
N ARG A 136 -0.12 -3.06 -7.77
CA ARG A 136 -1.39 -2.60 -8.39
C ARG A 136 -1.54 -1.08 -8.31
N MET A 137 -1.07 -0.46 -7.22
CA MET A 137 -1.09 1.00 -7.05
C MET A 137 -0.21 1.73 -8.07
N ILE A 138 0.89 1.14 -8.53
CA ILE A 138 1.76 1.78 -9.54
C ILE A 138 1.53 1.25 -10.96
N ASP A 139 0.89 0.09 -11.13
CA ASP A 139 0.56 -0.49 -12.43
C ASP A 139 -0.85 -0.14 -12.90
N ASN A 140 -1.13 1.15 -13.10
CA ASN A 140 -2.40 1.61 -13.66
C ASN A 140 -2.25 2.96 -14.37
N SER A 141 -3.28 3.33 -15.15
CA SER A 141 -3.24 4.55 -15.96
C SER A 141 -3.32 5.85 -15.15
N ILE A 142 -3.79 5.82 -13.91
CA ILE A 142 -3.80 7.02 -13.03
C ILE A 142 -2.37 7.31 -12.58
N TYR A 143 -1.63 6.30 -12.14
CA TYR A 143 -0.21 6.44 -11.79
C TYR A 143 0.61 6.91 -12.99
N ASP A 144 0.32 6.40 -14.18
CA ASP A 144 0.96 6.85 -15.42
C ASP A 144 0.64 8.30 -15.75
N PHE A 145 -0.59 8.75 -15.52
CA PHE A 145 -0.99 10.13 -15.74
C PHE A 145 -0.29 11.09 -14.76
N ILE A 146 -0.23 10.74 -13.47
CA ILE A 146 0.47 11.51 -12.43
C ILE A 146 1.93 11.71 -12.81
N ASN A 147 2.58 10.64 -13.27
CA ASN A 147 4.00 10.67 -13.61
C ASN A 147 4.27 11.16 -15.04
N MET A 148 3.27 11.18 -15.92
CA MET A 148 3.30 11.70 -17.30
C MET A 148 4.20 10.99 -18.32
N ASN A 149 5.36 10.46 -17.91
CA ASN A 149 6.32 9.80 -18.79
C ASN A 149 7.19 8.78 -18.04
N THR A 150 7.90 7.96 -18.81
CA THR A 150 8.75 6.87 -18.28
C THR A 150 9.87 7.39 -17.37
N PHE A 151 10.47 8.54 -17.67
CA PHE A 151 11.51 9.13 -16.82
C PHE A 151 10.97 9.39 -15.40
N ASN A 152 9.83 10.06 -15.30
CA ASN A 152 9.19 10.37 -14.03
C ASN A 152 8.65 9.11 -13.35
N PHE A 153 8.07 8.17 -14.11
CA PHE A 153 7.58 6.90 -13.56
C PHE A 153 8.68 6.13 -12.84
N VAL A 154 9.86 5.99 -13.47
CA VAL A 154 11.02 5.29 -12.89
C VAL A 154 11.55 6.02 -11.65
N ASN A 155 11.53 7.35 -11.64
CA ASN A 155 11.93 8.11 -10.45
C ASN A 155 10.91 7.95 -9.30
N ALA A 156 9.63 8.10 -9.61
CA ALA A 156 8.56 8.01 -8.63
C ALA A 156 8.42 6.60 -8.06
N SER A 157 8.61 5.54 -8.84
CA SER A 157 8.56 4.16 -8.33
C SER A 157 9.62 3.91 -7.25
N PHE A 158 10.83 4.46 -7.38
CA PHE A 158 11.88 4.34 -6.37
C PHE A 158 11.61 5.16 -5.12
N ASP A 159 11.17 6.40 -5.29
CA ASP A 159 10.77 7.24 -4.16
C ASP A 159 9.59 6.61 -3.41
N ASN A 160 8.54 6.25 -4.15
CA ASN A 160 7.32 5.73 -3.57
C ASN A 160 7.47 4.31 -3.05
N LEU A 161 8.31 3.42 -3.60
CA LEU A 161 8.48 2.05 -3.07
C LEU A 161 9.61 1.95 -2.05
N PHE A 162 10.76 2.58 -2.31
CA PHE A 162 12.01 2.37 -1.57
C PHE A 162 12.41 3.56 -0.70
N TRP A 163 11.74 4.72 -0.78
CA TRP A 163 12.09 5.94 -0.04
C TRP A 163 13.54 6.39 -0.30
N ARG A 164 14.03 6.21 -1.53
CA ARG A 164 15.36 6.64 -1.92
C ARG A 164 15.43 7.07 -3.38
N TYR A 165 16.48 7.82 -3.69
CA TYR A 165 16.87 8.05 -5.06
C TYR A 165 17.47 6.80 -5.69
N LEU A 166 17.20 6.66 -6.98
CA LEU A 166 17.79 5.65 -7.83
C LEU A 166 19.19 6.04 -8.31
N THR A 167 20.00 5.04 -8.61
CA THR A 167 21.29 5.20 -9.27
C THR A 167 21.11 5.32 -10.78
N GLU A 168 22.13 5.84 -11.49
CA GLU A 168 22.07 5.94 -12.95
C GLU A 168 21.92 4.57 -13.64
N ALA A 169 22.51 3.51 -13.07
CA ALA A 169 22.36 2.16 -13.61
C ALA A 169 20.93 1.63 -13.47
N GLU A 170 20.31 1.84 -12.30
CA GLU A 170 18.90 1.51 -12.06
C GLU A 170 17.98 2.32 -12.96
N PHE A 171 18.28 3.61 -13.18
CA PHE A 171 17.53 4.46 -14.11
C PHE A 171 17.52 3.86 -15.52
N ARG A 172 18.70 3.62 -16.08
CA ARG A 172 18.86 3.15 -17.46
C ARG A 172 18.19 1.80 -17.65
N ALA A 173 18.42 0.86 -16.73
CA ALA A 173 17.80 -0.46 -16.79
C ALA A 173 16.26 -0.36 -16.73
N GLY A 174 15.70 0.44 -15.81
CA GLY A 174 14.25 0.62 -15.71
C GLY A 174 13.65 1.34 -16.92
N TYR A 175 14.29 2.41 -17.39
CA TYR A 175 13.86 3.18 -18.53
C TYR A 175 13.85 2.34 -19.81
N ASP A 176 14.94 1.61 -20.10
CA ASP A 176 15.04 0.77 -21.31
C ASP A 176 14.05 -0.40 -21.28
N MET A 177 13.76 -0.94 -20.09
CA MET A 177 12.77 -2.01 -19.91
C MET A 177 11.35 -1.51 -20.20
N ILE A 178 10.99 -0.29 -19.77
CA ILE A 178 9.64 0.26 -19.94
C ILE A 178 9.44 0.91 -21.31
N GLU A 179 10.34 1.82 -21.70
CA GLU A 179 10.19 2.63 -22.91
C GLU A 179 10.55 1.85 -24.17
N SER A 180 11.64 1.10 -24.12
CA SER A 180 12.21 0.44 -25.30
C SER A 180 11.86 -1.06 -25.38
N ASN A 181 11.15 -1.61 -24.38
CA ASN A 181 10.88 -3.04 -24.21
C ASN A 181 12.16 -3.90 -24.40
N GLN A 182 13.29 -3.40 -23.91
CA GLN A 182 14.57 -4.10 -24.00
C GLN A 182 14.78 -5.00 -22.79
N SER A 183 15.39 -6.17 -23.02
CA SER A 183 15.80 -7.05 -21.95
C SER A 183 16.89 -6.40 -21.11
N GLN A 184 16.61 -6.19 -19.83
CA GLN A 184 17.49 -5.56 -18.86
C GLN A 184 17.54 -6.40 -17.58
N ILE A 185 18.61 -6.17 -16.81
CA ILE A 185 18.77 -6.77 -15.47
C ILE A 185 18.80 -5.64 -14.45
N ILE A 186 17.92 -5.72 -13.46
CA ILE A 186 17.88 -4.81 -12.31
C ILE A 186 17.70 -5.63 -11.03
N PHE A 187 18.51 -5.37 -10.01
CA PHE A 187 18.57 -6.18 -8.77
C PHE A 187 18.75 -7.69 -9.00
N GLY A 188 19.40 -8.08 -10.10
CA GLY A 188 19.57 -9.48 -10.48
C GLY A 188 18.34 -10.15 -11.11
N GLY A 189 17.19 -9.47 -11.15
CA GLY A 189 16.01 -9.88 -11.91
C GLY A 189 16.11 -9.46 -13.37
N SER A 190 15.72 -10.35 -14.28
CA SER A 190 15.63 -10.06 -15.72
C SER A 190 14.21 -9.65 -16.06
N GLY A 191 14.05 -8.60 -16.85
CA GLY A 191 12.76 -8.14 -17.33
C GLY A 191 12.85 -7.45 -18.68
N THR A 192 11.71 -7.30 -19.35
CA THR A 192 11.60 -6.85 -20.73
C THR A 192 10.51 -5.81 -20.97
N ASN A 193 9.69 -5.56 -19.96
CA ASN A 193 8.54 -4.68 -20.04
C ASN A 193 8.22 -4.08 -18.67
N LYS A 194 7.24 -3.17 -18.62
CA LYS A 194 6.80 -2.50 -17.39
C LYS A 194 6.30 -3.46 -16.30
N GLU A 195 5.60 -4.53 -16.67
CA GLU A 195 5.06 -5.48 -15.69
C GLU A 195 6.19 -6.27 -15.03
N ASP A 196 7.18 -6.73 -15.81
CA ASP A 196 8.40 -7.35 -15.29
C ASP A 196 9.16 -6.38 -14.36
N TYR A 197 9.30 -5.11 -14.76
CA TYR A 197 9.96 -4.08 -13.96
C TYR A 197 9.31 -3.94 -12.57
N ILE A 198 7.99 -3.78 -12.54
CA ILE A 198 7.23 -3.61 -11.29
C ILE A 198 7.36 -4.86 -10.41
N ASP A 199 7.21 -6.05 -11.01
CA ASP A 199 7.33 -7.33 -10.31
C ASP A 199 8.73 -7.51 -9.68
N ILE A 200 9.78 -7.11 -10.39
CA ILE A 200 11.14 -7.12 -9.84
C ILE A 200 11.25 -6.18 -8.65
N LEU A 201 10.75 -4.94 -8.75
CA LEU A 201 10.91 -3.94 -7.68
C LEU A 201 10.24 -4.36 -6.37
N VAL A 202 8.98 -4.80 -6.41
CA VAL A 202 8.21 -5.10 -5.19
C VAL A 202 8.72 -6.35 -4.44
N ARG A 203 9.56 -7.15 -5.09
CA ARG A 203 10.18 -8.36 -4.50
C ARG A 203 11.56 -8.12 -3.90
N GLN A 204 12.07 -6.88 -3.94
CA GLN A 204 13.39 -6.58 -3.40
C GLN A 204 13.36 -6.37 -1.89
N ARG A 205 14.50 -6.59 -1.23
CA ARG A 205 14.61 -6.34 0.22
C ARG A 205 14.37 -4.87 0.55
N GLU A 206 14.80 -3.99 -0.34
CA GLU A 206 14.61 -2.54 -0.30
C GLU A 206 13.13 -2.15 -0.31
N PHE A 207 12.23 -2.96 -0.88
CA PHE A 207 10.78 -2.75 -0.79
C PHE A 207 10.30 -2.83 0.66
N TYR A 208 10.76 -3.83 1.40
CA TYR A 208 10.36 -4.03 2.80
C TYR A 208 10.96 -2.96 3.70
N GLU A 209 12.20 -2.54 3.44
CA GLU A 209 12.81 -1.40 4.13
C GLU A 209 12.02 -0.11 3.88
N GLY A 210 11.65 0.18 2.63
CA GLY A 210 10.83 1.33 2.27
C GLY A 210 9.46 1.31 2.96
N ASN A 211 8.82 0.15 3.11
CA ASN A 211 7.56 0.04 3.84
C ASN A 211 7.72 0.21 5.37
N ILE A 212 8.86 -0.16 5.95
CA ILE A 212 9.17 0.18 7.34
C ILE A 212 9.32 1.70 7.49
N VAL A 213 10.07 2.35 6.59
CA VAL A 213 10.19 3.82 6.59
C VAL A 213 8.81 4.47 6.49
N TRP A 214 7.96 4.00 5.58
CA TRP A 214 6.58 4.47 5.45
C TRP A 214 5.76 4.32 6.73
N ALA A 215 5.88 3.18 7.41
CA ALA A 215 5.18 2.97 8.68
C ALA A 215 5.64 3.96 9.76
N TYR A 216 6.95 4.20 9.88
CA TYR A 216 7.49 5.17 10.84
C TYR A 216 7.12 6.62 10.50
N THR A 217 7.20 7.02 9.23
CA THR A 217 6.84 8.38 8.83
C THR A 217 5.35 8.64 9.03
N THR A 218 4.51 7.64 8.77
CA THR A 218 3.05 7.76 8.98
C THR A 218 2.68 7.73 10.47
N LEU A 219 3.24 6.80 11.24
CA LEU A 219 2.83 6.56 12.63
C LEU A 219 3.58 7.42 13.64
N MET A 220 4.83 7.80 13.36
CA MET A 220 5.72 8.51 14.28
C MET A 220 6.18 9.88 13.78
N ALA A 221 5.89 10.24 12.52
CA ALA A 221 6.35 11.47 11.88
C ALA A 221 7.89 11.65 11.91
N ARG A 222 8.62 10.54 11.84
CA ARG A 222 10.10 10.51 11.73
C ARG A 222 10.54 9.26 10.98
N ASP A 223 11.80 9.23 10.57
CA ASP A 223 12.43 8.02 10.04
C ASP A 223 12.77 7.02 11.16
N PRO A 224 12.85 5.71 10.85
CA PRO A 224 13.38 4.73 11.77
C PRO A 224 14.88 4.94 11.98
N SER A 225 15.36 4.65 13.18
CA SER A 225 16.79 4.47 13.43
C SER A 225 17.29 3.19 12.74
N THR A 226 18.61 3.09 12.55
CA THR A 226 19.24 1.88 11.97
C THR A 226 18.91 0.61 12.78
N LEU A 227 18.82 0.73 14.11
CA LEU A 227 18.48 -0.39 14.98
C LEU A 227 17.02 -0.83 14.79
N GLU A 228 16.09 0.12 14.78
CA GLU A 228 14.66 -0.14 14.55
C GLU A 228 14.44 -0.79 13.18
N LEU A 229 15.08 -0.27 12.13
CA LEU A 229 15.00 -0.81 10.78
C LEU A 229 15.52 -2.26 10.74
N ALA A 230 16.73 -2.49 11.28
CA ALA A 230 17.34 -3.82 11.28
C ALA A 230 16.51 -4.84 12.08
N ASP A 231 15.98 -4.45 13.23
CA ASP A 231 15.16 -5.29 14.10
C ASP A 231 13.80 -5.64 13.45
N MET A 232 13.24 -4.76 12.63
CA MET A 232 12.04 -5.07 11.84
C MET A 232 12.34 -5.96 10.64
N MET A 233 13.44 -5.71 9.94
CA MET A 233 13.86 -6.49 8.78
C MET A 233 14.17 -7.96 9.11
N ASN A 234 14.51 -8.28 10.35
CA ASN A 234 14.66 -9.67 10.82
C ASN A 234 13.37 -10.51 10.69
N HIS A 235 12.22 -9.86 10.55
CA HIS A 235 10.93 -10.53 10.42
C HIS A 235 10.21 -10.17 9.12
N PHE A 236 10.09 -8.88 8.80
CA PHE A 236 9.19 -8.42 7.75
C PHE A 236 9.58 -8.95 6.35
N TRP A 237 10.87 -9.11 6.07
CA TRP A 237 11.36 -9.72 4.83
C TRP A 237 10.97 -11.20 4.68
N TYR A 238 10.65 -11.89 5.76
CA TYR A 238 10.35 -13.33 5.75
C TYR A 238 8.87 -13.64 5.93
N ASP A 239 8.17 -12.87 6.77
CA ASP A 239 6.76 -13.09 7.07
C ASP A 239 5.80 -12.20 6.28
N HIS A 240 6.33 -11.12 5.67
CA HIS A 240 5.58 -10.15 4.88
C HIS A 240 4.40 -9.50 5.64
N ASP A 241 4.44 -9.56 6.98
CA ASP A 241 3.37 -9.09 7.86
C ASP A 241 3.55 -7.60 8.17
N PHE A 242 2.91 -6.76 7.35
CA PHE A 242 2.94 -5.30 7.55
C PHE A 242 2.18 -4.86 8.82
N GLN A 243 1.14 -5.59 9.22
CA GLN A 243 0.41 -5.27 10.45
C GLN A 243 1.29 -5.52 11.68
N ARG A 244 2.18 -6.53 11.65
CA ARG A 244 3.21 -6.73 12.67
C ARG A 244 4.20 -5.56 12.76
N VAL A 245 4.58 -4.96 11.62
CA VAL A 245 5.38 -3.73 11.59
C VAL A 245 4.62 -2.61 12.31
N GLN A 246 3.39 -2.33 11.92
CA GLN A 246 2.56 -1.29 12.57
C GLN A 246 2.39 -1.54 14.08
N ARG A 247 2.06 -2.77 14.47
CA ARG A 247 1.89 -3.17 15.88
C ARG A 247 3.15 -2.92 16.70
N LYS A 248 4.33 -3.26 16.15
CA LYS A 248 5.61 -3.11 16.85
C LYS A 248 5.96 -1.65 17.12
N ILE A 249 5.50 -0.72 16.29
CA ILE A 249 5.64 0.73 16.49
C ILE A 249 4.62 1.23 17.53
N ILE A 250 3.33 0.93 17.32
CA ILE A 250 2.21 1.52 18.09
C ILE A 250 2.21 1.09 19.57
N ARG A 251 2.76 -0.09 19.89
CA ARG A 251 2.85 -0.58 21.26
C ARG A 251 3.96 0.07 22.10
N THR A 252 4.85 0.85 21.50
CA THR A 252 5.97 1.48 22.20
C THR A 252 5.52 2.63 23.11
N ASP A 253 6.38 2.98 24.08
CA ASP A 253 6.19 4.15 24.93
C ASP A 253 6.32 5.46 24.15
N ASP A 254 7.31 5.55 23.25
CA ASP A 254 7.50 6.68 22.34
C ASP A 254 6.23 7.02 21.56
N TYR A 255 5.53 6.01 21.01
CA TYR A 255 4.28 6.24 20.29
C TYR A 255 3.17 6.73 21.22
N ALA A 256 3.09 6.16 22.42
CA ALA A 256 2.09 6.50 23.42
C ALA A 256 2.34 7.86 24.11
N GLY A 257 3.53 8.44 23.94
CA GLY A 257 3.92 9.74 24.49
C GLY A 257 4.39 9.68 25.94
N PHE A 258 4.94 8.55 26.38
CA PHE A 258 5.55 8.35 27.70
C PHE A 258 7.04 8.65 27.69
#